data_AF-A0A3M1PBC4-F1
#
_entry.id   AF-A0A3M1PBC4-F1
#
_cell.length_a   1.000
_cell.length_b   1.000
_cell.length_c   1.000
_cell.angle_alpha   90.00
_cell.angle_beta   90.00
_cell.angle_gamma   90.00
#
_symmetry.space_group_name_H-M   'P 1'
#
loop_
_entity.id
_entity.type
_entity.pdbx_description
1 polymer ?
#
loop_
_entity_poly.entity_id
_entity_poly.type
_entity_poly.pdbx_seq_one_letter_code
_entity_poly.pdbx_strand_id
1 'polypeptide(L)'
;MRFMLLMIPKGYESAEPGAMPDAKAVEAMMKYNESLQQAGVLMALDGLHPPSAGARVTFSGGHPKVTEGAAPGVKEVLGGYWLIQVNSKAEAIEWASRCPASANETIEVRQVQEFDDFSADIQQEIAKFPDLLVPQNEAQIRQLVHDQQRAICAKDLEQIMSRYADEVIIFDVKPPFQTKGKDAVRQLWKDCLPYFPDAFEMETQDLTIFVNDNLAAAHWLFHLQGAQDHPATQMWMRATAVCQKHQDEWQILHEHISVPFNPETGQAVSSLNS
;
A
#
# COMPACT_ATOMS: atom_id res chain seq x y z
N MET A 1 0.38 -2.71 10.64
CA MET A 1 0.93 -1.56 11.41
C MET A 1 2.01 -0.90 10.57
N ARG A 2 2.12 0.43 10.63
CA ARG A 2 3.15 1.18 9.91
C ARG A 2 4.37 1.42 10.78
N PHE A 3 5.56 1.23 10.19
CA PHE A 3 6.83 1.49 10.84
C PHE A 3 7.74 2.35 9.95
N MET A 4 8.40 3.33 10.56
CA MET A 4 9.52 4.05 9.99
C MET A 4 10.81 3.32 10.33
N LEU A 5 11.62 3.04 9.31
CA LEU A 5 13.01 2.63 9.43
C LEU A 5 13.86 3.87 9.13
N LEU A 6 14.50 4.42 10.15
CA LEU A 6 15.23 5.69 10.06
C LEU A 6 16.72 5.42 9.96
N MET A 7 17.31 5.68 8.79
CA MET A 7 18.73 5.48 8.55
C MET A 7 19.55 6.59 9.21
N ILE A 8 20.49 6.21 10.06
CA ILE A 8 21.43 7.10 10.77
C ILE A 8 22.85 6.68 10.36
N PRO A 9 23.40 7.28 9.28
CA PRO A 9 24.75 7.00 8.86
C PRO A 9 25.74 7.85 9.67
N LYS A 10 26.68 7.20 10.36
CA LYS A 10 27.71 7.91 11.11
C LYS A 10 28.65 8.69 10.19
N GLY A 11 28.87 9.97 10.50
CA GLY A 11 29.66 10.90 9.69
C GLY A 11 28.80 11.82 8.83
N TYR A 12 27.53 11.46 8.58
CA TYR A 12 26.61 12.25 7.77
C TYR A 12 26.28 13.62 8.39
N GLU A 13 26.47 13.77 9.71
CA GLU A 13 26.37 15.03 10.43
C GLU A 13 27.37 16.10 9.96
N SER A 14 28.43 15.67 9.28
CA SER A 14 29.52 16.52 8.78
C SER A 14 29.69 16.45 7.26
N ALA A 15 28.79 15.77 6.54
CA ALA A 15 28.88 15.61 5.10
C ALA A 15 28.61 16.95 4.36
N GLU A 16 29.38 17.18 3.29
CA GLU A 16 29.21 18.34 2.43
C GLU A 16 27.99 18.20 1.50
N PRO A 17 27.37 19.30 1.06
CA PRO A 17 26.33 19.26 0.04
C PRO A 17 26.79 18.50 -1.21
N GLY A 18 25.94 17.60 -1.70
CA GLY A 18 26.27 16.75 -2.87
C GLY A 18 27.13 15.54 -2.56
N ALA A 19 27.38 15.21 -1.29
CA ALA A 19 27.95 13.91 -0.91
C ALA A 19 27.13 12.77 -1.51
N MET A 20 27.80 11.87 -2.24
CA MET A 20 27.18 10.72 -2.90
C MET A 20 27.72 9.41 -2.32
N PRO A 21 26.87 8.38 -2.18
CA PRO A 21 27.32 7.03 -1.83
C PRO A 21 28.10 6.38 -2.98
N ASP A 22 28.88 5.34 -2.66
CA ASP A 22 29.54 4.49 -3.65
C ASP A 22 28.52 3.70 -4.47
N ALA A 23 28.78 3.50 -5.77
CA ALA A 23 27.86 2.82 -6.68
C ALA A 23 27.51 1.38 -6.25
N LYS A 24 28.45 0.64 -5.65
CA LYS A 24 28.17 -0.72 -5.16
C LYS A 24 27.27 -0.70 -3.92
N ALA A 25 27.44 0.31 -3.05
CA ALA A 25 26.55 0.50 -1.91
C ALA A 25 25.13 0.83 -2.38
N VAL A 26 24.99 1.67 -3.41
CA VAL A 26 23.70 1.95 -4.05
C VAL A 26 23.09 0.68 -4.63
N GLU A 27 23.84 -0.12 -5.38
CA GLU A 27 23.33 -1.37 -5.96
C GLU A 27 22.81 -2.33 -4.88
N ALA A 28 23.57 -2.53 -3.80
CA ALA A 28 23.15 -3.38 -2.69
C ALA A 28 21.87 -2.85 -2.02
N MET A 29 21.80 -1.54 -1.77
CA MET A 29 20.62 -0.91 -1.17
C MET A 29 19.40 -1.01 -2.09
N MET A 30 19.58 -0.85 -3.41
CA MET A 30 18.49 -0.98 -4.37
C MET A 30 17.92 -2.40 -4.43
N LYS A 31 18.76 -3.44 -4.33
CA LYS A 31 18.29 -4.84 -4.21
C LYS A 31 17.48 -5.06 -2.93
N TYR A 32 17.89 -4.44 -1.82
CA TYR A 32 17.11 -4.46 -0.59
C TYR A 32 15.76 -3.74 -0.76
N ASN A 33 15.74 -2.56 -1.38
CA ASN A 33 14.51 -1.82 -1.68
C ASN A 33 13.55 -2.63 -2.56
N GLU A 34 14.08 -3.27 -3.60
CA GLU A 34 13.33 -4.16 -4.49
C GLU A 34 12.71 -5.33 -3.69
N SER A 35 13.44 -5.91 -2.73
CA SER A 35 12.90 -6.99 -1.89
C SER A 35 11.72 -6.54 -1.01
N LEU A 36 11.76 -5.31 -0.47
CA LEU A 36 10.65 -4.73 0.29
C LEU A 36 9.43 -4.48 -0.62
N GLN A 37 9.68 -4.00 -1.84
CA GLN A 37 8.63 -3.75 -2.83
C GLN A 37 7.98 -5.05 -3.30
N GLN A 38 8.76 -6.06 -3.67
CA GLN A 38 8.26 -7.37 -4.11
C GLN A 38 7.47 -8.09 -2.99
N ALA A 39 7.85 -7.90 -1.73
CA ALA A 39 7.09 -8.41 -0.60
C ALA A 39 5.79 -7.63 -0.32
N GLY A 40 5.57 -6.50 -0.99
CA GLY A 40 4.40 -5.64 -0.81
C GLY A 40 4.36 -4.92 0.54
N VAL A 41 5.51 -4.79 1.23
CA VAL A 41 5.58 -4.14 2.55
C VAL A 41 6.04 -2.68 2.46
N LEU A 42 6.61 -2.26 1.34
CA LEU A 42 7.11 -0.89 1.14
C LEU A 42 5.99 0.10 0.81
N MET A 43 5.86 1.16 1.60
CA MET A 43 4.91 2.26 1.33
C MET A 43 5.61 3.50 0.75
N ALA A 44 6.76 3.88 1.30
CA ALA A 44 7.58 5.00 0.83
C ALA A 44 9.04 4.79 1.24
N LEU A 45 9.98 5.36 0.49
CA LEU A 45 11.38 5.47 0.89
C LEU A 45 12.01 6.66 0.19
N ASP A 46 12.93 7.35 0.86
CA ASP A 46 13.77 8.38 0.24
C ASP A 46 15.08 8.56 1.03
N GLY A 47 16.12 8.94 0.31
CA GLY A 47 17.33 9.52 0.90
C GLY A 47 17.13 10.99 1.22
N LEU A 48 17.68 11.44 2.34
CA LEU A 48 17.71 12.85 2.72
C LEU A 48 19.06 13.45 2.39
N HIS A 49 19.07 14.71 1.98
CA HIS A 49 20.31 15.49 1.88
C HIS A 49 20.96 15.67 3.26
N PRO A 50 22.30 15.90 3.32
CA PRO A 50 22.97 16.09 4.59
C PRO A 50 22.46 17.36 5.29
N PRO A 51 22.62 17.46 6.62
CA PRO A 51 22.19 18.63 7.36
C PRO A 51 22.76 19.93 6.79
N SER A 52 23.99 19.93 6.25
CA SER A 52 24.63 21.09 5.62
C SER A 52 23.82 21.72 4.47
N ALA A 53 22.85 21.00 3.89
CA ALA A 53 21.95 21.47 2.85
C ALA A 53 20.54 21.80 3.35
N GLY A 54 20.30 21.79 4.66
CA GLY A 54 19.00 22.03 5.28
C GLY A 54 19.08 22.97 6.48
N ALA A 55 17.93 23.15 7.14
CA ALA A 55 17.81 23.99 8.32
C ALA A 55 16.99 23.28 9.41
N ARG A 56 17.28 23.60 10.66
CA ARG A 56 16.52 23.18 11.85
C ARG A 56 15.69 24.33 12.37
N VAL A 57 14.40 24.11 12.57
CA VAL A 57 13.50 25.06 13.23
C VAL A 57 13.17 24.53 14.63
N THR A 58 13.41 25.34 15.66
CA THR A 58 13.10 25.03 17.06
C THR A 58 12.04 26.00 17.60
N PHE A 59 11.17 25.57 18.50
CA PHE A 59 10.01 26.36 18.97
C PHE A 59 10.09 26.70 20.46
N SER A 60 11.30 26.93 20.99
CA SER A 60 11.50 27.25 22.41
C SER A 60 10.74 28.52 22.79
N GLY A 61 9.83 28.44 23.76
CA GLY A 61 8.99 29.57 24.18
C GLY A 61 7.87 29.93 23.19
N GLY A 62 7.48 29.01 22.29
CA GLY A 62 6.37 29.21 21.36
C GLY A 62 6.72 30.01 20.10
N HIS A 63 7.98 30.39 19.91
CA HIS A 63 8.45 31.13 18.74
C HIS A 63 9.45 30.31 17.92
N PRO A 64 9.33 30.31 16.58
CA PRO A 64 10.25 29.59 15.71
C PRO A 64 11.63 30.28 15.69
N LYS A 65 12.68 29.48 15.86
CA LYS A 65 14.08 29.86 15.65
C LYS A 65 14.71 28.91 14.64
N VAL A 66 15.21 29.46 13.55
CA VAL A 66 15.90 28.74 12.47
C VAL A 66 17.40 28.67 12.76
N THR A 67 18.02 27.53 12.51
CA THR A 67 19.47 27.29 12.57
C THR A 67 19.86 26.52 11.31
N GLU A 68 20.82 27.04 10.55
CA GLU A 68 21.34 26.35 9.36
C GLU A 68 22.08 25.07 9.79
N GLY A 69 21.77 23.98 9.10
CA GLY A 69 22.30 22.65 9.34
C GLY A 69 22.06 22.02 10.71
N ALA A 70 22.95 21.10 11.08
CA ALA A 70 22.86 20.37 12.34
C ALA A 70 23.18 21.30 13.52
N ALA A 71 22.51 21.09 14.65
CA ALA A 71 22.87 21.82 15.87
C ALA A 71 24.30 21.44 16.33
N PRO A 72 25.05 22.36 16.95
CA PRO A 72 26.37 22.06 17.47
C PRO A 72 26.36 20.84 18.41
N GLY A 73 27.26 19.89 18.18
CA GLY A 73 27.42 18.69 19.00
C GLY A 73 26.45 17.54 18.70
N VAL A 74 25.58 17.67 17.68
CA VAL A 74 24.78 16.54 17.18
C VAL A 74 25.72 15.52 16.52
N LYS A 75 25.60 14.25 16.91
CA LYS A 75 26.42 13.14 16.40
C LYS A 75 25.66 12.16 15.52
N GLU A 76 24.33 12.23 15.54
CA GLU A 76 23.45 11.32 14.83
C GLU A 76 22.43 12.17 14.07
N VAL A 77 22.35 11.94 12.76
CA VAL A 77 21.44 12.64 11.85
C VAL A 77 20.84 11.63 10.90
N LEU A 78 19.64 11.93 10.41
CA LEU A 78 18.93 11.08 9.45
C LEU A 78 19.55 11.24 8.06
N GLY A 79 19.91 10.13 7.44
CA GLY A 79 20.33 10.06 6.03
C GLY A 79 19.23 9.62 5.07
N GLY A 80 18.11 9.12 5.61
CA GLY A 80 17.01 8.59 4.81
C GLY A 80 15.99 7.86 5.67
N TYR A 81 14.93 7.39 5.03
CA TYR A 81 13.92 6.58 5.68
C TYR A 81 13.31 5.54 4.74
N TRP A 82 12.72 4.50 5.34
CA TRP A 82 11.67 3.69 4.74
C TRP A 82 10.42 3.76 5.62
N LEU A 83 9.25 3.86 4.99
CA LEU A 83 7.97 3.61 5.60
C LEU A 83 7.46 2.24 5.12
N ILE A 84 7.26 1.32 6.04
CA ILE A 84 6.81 -0.05 5.76
C ILE A 84 5.52 -0.39 6.49
N GLN A 85 4.70 -1.25 5.89
CA GLN A 85 3.51 -1.84 6.48
C GLN A 85 3.76 -3.33 6.75
N VAL A 86 3.72 -3.72 8.02
CA VAL A 86 3.98 -5.10 8.47
C VAL A 86 3.03 -5.50 9.60
N ASN A 87 2.99 -6.78 9.95
CA ASN A 87 2.05 -7.30 10.94
C ASN A 87 2.51 -7.10 12.38
N SER A 88 3.80 -6.83 12.61
CA SER A 88 4.34 -6.63 13.96
C SER A 88 5.63 -5.81 13.99
N LYS A 89 5.97 -5.30 15.17
CA LYS A 89 7.30 -4.71 15.43
C LYS A 89 8.44 -5.69 15.19
N ALA A 90 8.25 -6.97 15.50
CA ALA A 90 9.27 -7.99 15.28
C ALA A 90 9.56 -8.17 13.79
N GLU A 91 8.52 -8.19 12.96
CA GLU A 91 8.65 -8.22 11.50
C GLU A 91 9.32 -6.96 10.95
N ALA A 92 9.00 -5.78 11.50
CA ALA A 92 9.69 -4.53 11.13
C ALA A 92 11.20 -4.58 11.43
N ILE A 93 11.56 -5.12 12.60
CA ILE A 93 12.97 -5.31 13.01
C ILE A 93 13.65 -6.34 12.11
N GLU A 94 12.96 -7.41 11.72
CA GLU A 94 13.49 -8.40 10.78
C GLU A 94 13.80 -7.77 9.43
N TRP A 95 12.89 -6.98 8.87
CA TRP A 95 13.14 -6.22 7.64
C TRP A 95 14.31 -5.26 7.78
N ALA A 96 14.34 -4.46 8.85
CA ALA A 96 15.45 -3.56 9.13
C ALA A 96 16.81 -4.30 9.20
N SER A 97 16.83 -5.49 9.78
CA SER A 97 18.04 -6.31 9.94
C SER A 97 18.57 -6.91 8.63
N ARG A 98 17.76 -6.90 7.57
CA ARG A 98 18.17 -7.33 6.21
C ARG A 98 18.83 -6.21 5.41
N CYS A 99 18.76 -4.96 5.89
CA CYS A 99 19.36 -3.82 5.21
C CYS A 99 20.89 -4.03 5.10
N PRO A 100 21.50 -3.81 3.91
CA PRO A 100 22.93 -3.94 3.70
C PRO A 100 23.71 -2.73 4.25
N ALA A 101 23.40 -2.33 5.48
CA ALA A 101 24.00 -1.20 6.16
C ALA A 101 25.47 -1.49 6.55
N SER A 102 26.31 -0.45 6.53
CA SER A 102 27.70 -0.55 6.97
C SER A 102 27.80 -0.70 8.49
N ALA A 103 28.92 -1.22 8.99
CA ALA A 103 29.12 -1.52 10.43
C ALA A 103 29.02 -0.29 11.36
N ASN A 104 29.04 0.92 10.81
CA ASN A 104 28.93 2.19 11.51
C ASN A 104 27.55 2.85 11.39
N GLU A 105 26.59 2.23 10.71
CA GLU A 105 25.26 2.77 10.48
C GLU A 105 24.26 2.18 11.48
N THR A 106 23.18 2.91 11.72
CA THR A 106 22.09 2.49 12.61
C THR A 106 20.76 2.70 11.93
N ILE A 107 19.83 1.76 12.11
CA ILE A 107 18.43 1.94 11.70
C ILE A 107 17.59 2.00 12.97
N GLU A 108 16.98 3.15 13.24
CA GLU A 108 15.99 3.28 14.30
C GLU A 108 14.62 2.83 13.77
N VAL A 109 14.01 1.83 14.42
CA VAL A 109 12.70 1.30 14.05
C VAL A 109 11.63 1.90 14.95
N ARG A 110 10.75 2.72 14.38
CA ARG A 110 9.67 3.39 15.12
C ARG A 110 8.32 3.08 14.51
N GLN A 111 7.34 2.78 15.34
CA GLN A 111 5.96 2.68 14.87
C GLN A 111 5.43 4.09 14.56
N VAL A 112 4.66 4.20 13.47
CA VAL A 112 3.89 5.41 13.16
C VAL A 112 2.62 5.40 14.01
N GLN A 113 2.27 6.55 14.59
CA GLN A 113 1.01 6.70 15.30
C GLN A 113 -0.15 6.64 14.32
N GLU A 114 -1.15 5.84 14.65
CA GLU A 114 -2.42 5.75 13.95
C GLU A 114 -3.50 6.53 14.71
N PHE A 115 -4.63 6.80 14.05
CA PHE A 115 -5.76 7.50 14.66
C PHE A 115 -6.22 6.84 15.98
N ASP A 116 -6.19 5.50 16.01
CA ASP A 116 -6.63 4.69 17.15
C ASP A 116 -5.65 4.71 18.32
N ASP A 117 -4.42 5.20 18.13
CA ASP A 117 -3.44 5.36 19.22
C ASP A 117 -3.75 6.59 20.11
N PHE A 118 -4.62 7.49 19.65
CA PHE A 118 -4.97 8.71 20.36
C PHE A 118 -6.20 8.53 21.26
N SER A 119 -6.29 9.33 22.33
CA SER A 119 -7.47 9.37 23.18
C SER A 119 -8.68 9.95 22.44
N ALA A 120 -9.90 9.60 22.89
CA ALA A 120 -11.14 9.99 22.21
C ALA A 120 -11.31 11.50 22.04
N ASP A 121 -10.83 12.31 22.98
CA ASP A 121 -10.83 13.77 22.88
C ASP A 121 -9.89 14.27 21.76
N ILE A 122 -8.71 13.66 21.60
CA ILE A 122 -7.78 14.00 20.50
C ILE A 122 -8.36 13.54 19.16
N GLN A 123 -8.96 12.35 19.10
CA GLN A 123 -9.65 11.85 17.91
C GLN A 123 -10.76 12.81 17.46
N GLN A 124 -11.53 13.37 18.39
CA GLN A 124 -12.56 14.37 18.09
C GLN A 124 -11.97 15.67 17.53
N GLU A 125 -10.80 16.12 17.98
CA GLU A 125 -10.13 17.28 17.40
C GLU A 125 -9.61 17.01 15.99
N ILE A 126 -9.01 15.83 15.74
CA ILE A 126 -8.54 15.43 14.41
C ILE A 126 -9.71 15.32 13.42
N ALA A 127 -10.84 14.74 13.86
CA ALA A 127 -12.04 14.56 13.02
C ALA A 127 -12.67 15.88 12.55
N LYS A 128 -12.28 17.04 13.11
CA LYS A 128 -12.68 18.36 12.60
C LYS A 128 -11.97 18.74 11.30
N PHE A 129 -10.92 18.00 10.91
CA PHE A 129 -10.10 18.26 9.72
C PHE A 129 -10.05 17.02 8.80
N PRO A 130 -11.20 16.56 8.28
CA PRO A 130 -11.32 15.30 7.54
C PRO A 130 -10.41 15.21 6.31
N ASP A 131 -10.17 16.34 5.63
CA ASP A 131 -9.30 16.41 4.45
C ASP A 131 -7.84 15.96 4.73
N LEU A 132 -7.37 16.05 5.98
CA LEU A 132 -6.01 15.62 6.35
C LEU A 132 -5.88 14.09 6.47
N LEU A 133 -6.99 13.35 6.54
CA LEU A 133 -6.99 11.88 6.60
C LEU A 133 -7.00 11.22 5.21
N VAL A 134 -7.22 12.00 4.15
CA VAL A 134 -7.37 11.50 2.77
C VAL A 134 -6.15 10.69 2.29
N PRO A 135 -4.88 11.11 2.47
CA PRO A 135 -3.73 10.30 2.03
C PRO A 135 -3.60 8.97 2.78
N GLN A 136 -3.99 8.94 4.06
CA GLN A 136 -3.98 7.72 4.87
C GLN A 136 -5.09 6.77 4.42
N ASN A 137 -6.30 7.28 4.20
CA ASN A 137 -7.40 6.48 3.70
C ASN A 137 -7.12 5.95 2.29
N GLU A 138 -6.50 6.75 1.41
CA GLU A 138 -6.11 6.29 0.07
C GLU A 138 -5.11 5.13 0.15
N ALA A 139 -4.10 5.23 1.02
CA ALA A 139 -3.15 4.16 1.25
C ALA A 139 -3.82 2.89 1.80
N GLN A 140 -4.81 3.03 2.70
CA GLN A 140 -5.59 1.89 3.21
C GLN A 140 -6.41 1.21 2.12
N ILE A 141 -7.04 1.98 1.22
CA ILE A 141 -7.79 1.43 0.09
C ILE A 141 -6.87 0.74 -0.92
N ARG A 142 -5.70 1.31 -1.21
CA ARG A 142 -4.69 0.69 -2.05
C ARG A 142 -4.23 -0.66 -1.46
N GLN A 143 -3.99 -0.70 -0.15
CA GLN A 143 -3.63 -1.94 0.54
C GLN A 143 -4.77 -2.96 0.52
N LEU A 144 -6.03 -2.53 0.70
CA LEU A 144 -7.20 -3.41 0.62
C LEU A 144 -7.29 -4.09 -0.75
N VAL A 145 -7.08 -3.35 -1.84
CA VAL A 145 -7.07 -3.90 -3.21
C VAL A 145 -5.94 -4.92 -3.38
N HIS A 146 -4.72 -4.61 -2.94
CA HIS A 146 -3.60 -5.55 -3.01
C HIS A 146 -3.79 -6.80 -2.15
N ASP A 147 -4.34 -6.66 -0.94
CA ASP A 147 -4.66 -7.78 -0.06
C ASP A 147 -5.70 -8.69 -0.69
N GLN A 148 -6.74 -8.12 -1.29
CA GLN A 148 -7.78 -8.86 -2.00
C GLN A 148 -7.17 -9.66 -3.16
N GLN A 149 -6.33 -9.04 -3.98
CA GLN A 149 -5.63 -9.71 -5.08
C GLN A 149 -4.75 -10.85 -4.59
N ARG A 150 -3.96 -10.65 -3.53
CA ARG A 150 -3.13 -11.70 -2.94
C ARG A 150 -3.97 -12.87 -2.45
N ALA A 151 -5.09 -12.61 -1.80
CA ALA A 151 -6.01 -13.66 -1.33
C ALA A 151 -6.62 -14.44 -2.51
N ILE A 152 -6.99 -13.75 -3.60
CA ILE A 152 -7.48 -14.37 -4.84
C ILE A 152 -6.41 -15.26 -5.49
N CYS A 153 -5.18 -14.74 -5.68
CA CYS A 153 -4.07 -15.52 -6.23
C CYS A 153 -3.73 -16.75 -5.38
N ALA A 154 -3.82 -16.63 -4.05
CA ALA A 154 -3.63 -17.73 -3.12
C ALA A 154 -4.84 -18.70 -3.05
N LYS A 155 -5.95 -18.37 -3.71
CA LYS A 155 -7.25 -19.07 -3.62
C LYS A 155 -7.73 -19.25 -2.18
N ASP A 156 -7.41 -18.29 -1.30
CA ASP A 156 -7.78 -18.31 0.11
C ASP A 156 -9.18 -17.69 0.30
N LEU A 157 -10.20 -18.56 0.29
CA LEU A 157 -11.59 -18.14 0.42
C LEU A 157 -11.86 -17.35 1.71
N GLU A 158 -11.24 -17.70 2.82
CA GLU A 158 -11.52 -17.04 4.09
C GLU A 158 -10.93 -15.63 4.11
N GLN A 159 -9.72 -15.46 3.58
CA GLN A 159 -9.13 -14.13 3.42
C GLN A 159 -9.89 -13.28 2.41
N ILE A 160 -10.32 -13.83 1.27
CA ILE A 160 -11.20 -13.16 0.30
C ILE A 160 -12.48 -12.66 0.99
N MET A 161 -13.14 -13.51 1.77
CA MET A 161 -14.41 -13.18 2.40
C MET A 161 -14.27 -12.23 3.59
N SER A 162 -13.11 -12.16 4.24
CA SER A 162 -12.85 -11.23 5.36
C SER A 162 -12.98 -9.76 4.97
N ARG A 163 -12.84 -9.44 3.68
CA ARG A 163 -12.78 -8.06 3.17
C ARG A 163 -14.12 -7.52 2.65
N TYR A 164 -15.13 -8.36 2.51
CA TYR A 164 -16.46 -7.92 2.10
C TYR A 164 -17.33 -7.54 3.29
N ALA A 165 -18.15 -6.50 3.13
CA ALA A 165 -19.23 -6.15 4.06
C ALA A 165 -20.34 -7.21 4.03
N ASP A 166 -21.17 -7.27 5.07
CA ASP A 166 -22.23 -8.29 5.18
C ASP A 166 -23.31 -8.13 4.11
N GLU A 167 -23.62 -6.87 3.78
CA GLU A 167 -24.60 -6.42 2.78
C GLU A 167 -24.03 -6.25 1.36
N VAL A 168 -22.83 -6.77 1.09
CA VAL A 168 -22.12 -6.62 -0.19
C VAL A 168 -23.01 -6.94 -1.41
N ILE A 169 -22.85 -6.16 -2.48
CA ILE A 169 -23.46 -6.45 -3.79
C ILE A 169 -22.36 -6.56 -4.84
N ILE A 170 -22.31 -7.66 -5.59
CA ILE A 170 -21.36 -7.85 -6.69
C ILE A 170 -22.09 -7.94 -8.04
N PHE A 171 -21.62 -7.17 -9.01
CA PHE A 171 -21.88 -7.39 -10.43
C PHE A 171 -20.65 -8.06 -11.04
N ASP A 172 -20.75 -9.35 -11.34
CA ASP A 172 -19.63 -10.14 -11.85
C ASP A 172 -19.78 -10.39 -13.35
N VAL A 173 -18.68 -10.74 -14.01
CA VAL A 173 -18.68 -11.25 -15.39
C VAL A 173 -19.40 -12.59 -15.48
N LYS A 174 -19.44 -13.36 -14.39
CA LYS A 174 -20.15 -14.62 -14.29
C LYS A 174 -21.62 -14.40 -13.84
N PRO A 175 -22.60 -15.05 -14.48
CA PRO A 175 -23.99 -15.03 -14.01
C PRO A 175 -24.12 -15.47 -12.54
N PRO A 176 -25.11 -14.94 -11.79
CA PRO A 176 -26.20 -14.05 -12.23
C PRO A 176 -25.81 -12.57 -12.37
N PHE A 177 -26.71 -11.73 -12.92
CA PHE A 177 -26.46 -10.28 -13.09
C PHE A 177 -26.05 -9.53 -11.82
N GLN A 178 -26.48 -10.02 -10.66
CA GLN A 178 -26.06 -9.47 -9.38
C GLN A 178 -26.09 -10.56 -8.31
N THR A 179 -25.11 -10.53 -7.42
CA THR A 179 -25.04 -11.37 -6.23
C THR A 179 -25.14 -10.48 -5.01
N LYS A 180 -26.03 -10.80 -4.07
CA LYS A 180 -26.34 -9.93 -2.91
C LYS A 180 -26.13 -10.66 -1.59
N GLY A 181 -25.45 -10.01 -0.68
CA GLY A 181 -25.14 -10.50 0.64
C GLY A 181 -23.91 -11.42 0.65
N LYS A 182 -23.18 -11.38 1.76
CA LYS A 182 -21.89 -12.04 1.95
C LYS A 182 -21.94 -13.56 1.78
N ASP A 183 -23.02 -14.22 2.17
CA ASP A 183 -23.18 -15.66 1.98
C ASP A 183 -23.31 -16.04 0.50
N ALA A 184 -24.06 -15.25 -0.28
CA ALA A 184 -24.20 -15.48 -1.72
C ALA A 184 -22.88 -15.18 -2.44
N VAL A 185 -22.17 -14.13 -2.03
CA VAL A 185 -20.83 -13.82 -2.53
C VAL A 185 -19.82 -14.92 -2.19
N ARG A 186 -19.89 -15.50 -0.98
CA ARG A 186 -19.07 -16.66 -0.62
C ARG A 186 -19.33 -17.85 -1.55
N GLN A 187 -20.59 -18.11 -1.89
CA GLN A 187 -20.92 -19.17 -2.84
C GLN A 187 -20.41 -18.84 -4.26
N LEU A 188 -20.54 -17.59 -4.71
CA LEU A 188 -19.99 -17.13 -5.99
C LEU A 188 -18.48 -17.39 -6.07
N TRP A 189 -17.72 -17.02 -5.03
CA TRP A 189 -16.27 -17.28 -4.96
C TRP A 189 -15.94 -18.78 -4.92
N LYS A 190 -16.66 -19.60 -4.15
CA LYS A 190 -16.49 -21.07 -4.15
C LYS A 190 -16.67 -21.67 -5.54
N ASP A 191 -17.65 -21.18 -6.29
CA ASP A 191 -17.91 -21.63 -7.66
C ASP A 191 -16.87 -21.08 -8.64
N CYS A 192 -16.32 -19.89 -8.39
CA CYS A 192 -15.38 -19.19 -9.28
C CYS A 192 -13.94 -19.71 -9.14
N LEU A 193 -13.45 -19.93 -7.92
CA LEU A 193 -12.05 -20.28 -7.63
C LEU A 193 -11.51 -21.51 -8.41
N PRO A 194 -12.30 -22.59 -8.63
CA PRO A 194 -11.85 -23.72 -9.44
C PRO A 194 -11.61 -23.39 -10.92
N TYR A 195 -12.13 -22.29 -11.44
CA TYR A 195 -11.90 -21.86 -12.82
C TYR A 195 -10.58 -21.11 -13.02
N PHE A 196 -9.87 -20.71 -11.96
CA PHE A 196 -8.57 -20.06 -12.11
C PHE A 196 -7.43 -21.09 -12.29
N PRO A 197 -6.34 -20.72 -12.97
CA PRO A 197 -5.13 -21.57 -13.06
C PRO A 197 -4.64 -22.00 -11.68
N ASP A 198 -3.89 -23.11 -11.60
CA ASP A 198 -3.31 -23.58 -10.33
C ASP A 198 -2.40 -22.55 -9.67
N ALA A 199 -1.63 -21.82 -10.48
CA ALA A 199 -0.82 -20.68 -10.06
C ALA A 199 -0.98 -19.54 -11.06
N PHE A 200 -1.23 -18.33 -10.55
CA PHE A 200 -1.38 -17.12 -11.34
C PHE A 200 -1.06 -15.89 -10.46
N GLU A 201 -0.74 -14.80 -11.13
CA GLU A 201 -0.60 -13.47 -10.55
C GLU A 201 -1.64 -12.54 -11.18
N MET A 202 -1.93 -11.43 -10.52
CA MET A 202 -2.83 -10.39 -11.04
C MET A 202 -2.03 -9.14 -11.33
N GLU A 203 -1.91 -8.79 -12.61
CA GLU A 203 -1.40 -7.50 -13.03
C GLU A 203 -2.47 -6.43 -12.86
N THR A 204 -2.10 -5.25 -12.36
CA THR A 204 -2.98 -4.11 -12.18
C THR A 204 -2.45 -2.90 -12.94
N GLN A 205 -3.32 -2.21 -13.67
CA GLN A 205 -3.03 -0.96 -14.37
C GLN A 205 -4.08 0.10 -14.04
N ASP A 206 -3.67 1.37 -14.07
CA ASP A 206 -4.55 2.54 -13.93
C ASP A 206 -5.43 2.55 -12.66
N LEU A 207 -4.88 2.10 -11.53
CA LEU A 207 -5.57 2.18 -10.24
C LEU A 207 -5.77 3.64 -9.80
N THR A 208 -7.02 4.10 -9.89
CA THR A 208 -7.47 5.39 -9.39
C THR A 208 -8.33 5.19 -8.14
N ILE A 209 -8.11 6.03 -7.12
CA ILE A 209 -8.82 5.96 -5.84
C ILE A 209 -9.42 7.33 -5.52
N PHE A 210 -10.69 7.35 -5.15
CA PHE A 210 -11.40 8.50 -4.59
C PHE A 210 -11.84 8.12 -3.20
N VAL A 211 -11.47 8.90 -2.19
CA VAL A 211 -11.74 8.52 -0.80
C VAL A 211 -11.98 9.75 0.07
N ASN A 212 -12.92 9.60 0.99
CA ASN A 212 -13.14 10.52 2.10
C ASN A 212 -13.01 9.75 3.42
N ASP A 213 -13.65 10.21 4.50
CA ASP A 213 -13.52 9.60 5.82
C ASP A 213 -14.07 8.17 5.91
N ASN A 214 -15.18 7.88 5.22
CA ASN A 214 -15.94 6.65 5.44
C ASN A 214 -16.42 5.94 4.17
N LEU A 215 -16.18 6.52 3.00
CA LEU A 215 -16.51 5.96 1.71
C LEU A 215 -15.31 6.11 0.76
N ALA A 216 -15.03 5.04 0.02
CA ALA A 216 -14.07 5.05 -1.05
C ALA A 216 -14.67 4.44 -2.31
N ALA A 217 -14.23 4.93 -3.46
CA ALA A 217 -14.41 4.29 -4.75
C ALA A 217 -13.03 4.12 -5.38
N ALA A 218 -12.72 2.92 -5.84
CA ALA A 218 -11.51 2.62 -6.59
C ALA A 218 -11.88 1.95 -7.90
N HIS A 219 -11.16 2.26 -8.98
CA HIS A 219 -11.30 1.57 -10.25
C HIS A 219 -9.95 1.31 -10.89
N TRP A 220 -9.83 0.18 -11.58
CA TRP A 220 -8.58 -0.25 -12.22
C TRP A 220 -8.85 -1.24 -13.35
N LEU A 221 -7.83 -1.46 -14.17
CA LEU A 221 -7.74 -2.57 -15.12
C LEU A 221 -6.92 -3.69 -14.49
N PHE A 222 -7.30 -4.94 -14.72
CA PHE A 222 -6.49 -6.08 -14.28
C PHE A 222 -6.47 -7.22 -15.30
N HIS A 223 -5.39 -7.99 -15.23
CA HIS A 223 -5.14 -9.16 -16.08
C HIS A 223 -4.56 -10.28 -15.25
N LEU A 224 -4.97 -11.52 -15.52
CA LEU A 224 -4.42 -12.69 -14.85
C LEU A 224 -3.21 -13.19 -15.64
N GLN A 225 -2.04 -13.16 -15.02
CA GLN A 225 -0.82 -13.71 -15.58
C GLN A 225 -0.60 -15.14 -15.05
N GLY A 226 -0.33 -16.10 -15.93
CA GLY A 226 -0.20 -17.50 -15.55
C GLY A 226 -0.02 -18.41 -16.76
N ALA A 227 -0.59 -19.62 -16.71
CA ALA A 227 -0.56 -20.56 -17.83
C ALA A 227 -1.05 -19.90 -19.14
N GLN A 228 -0.19 -19.87 -20.17
CA GLN A 228 -0.41 -19.11 -21.40
C GLN A 228 -1.65 -19.55 -22.20
N ASP A 229 -2.13 -20.78 -22.00
CA ASP A 229 -3.28 -21.33 -22.74
C ASP A 229 -4.58 -21.33 -21.94
N HIS A 230 -4.59 -20.79 -20.71
CA HIS A 230 -5.77 -20.80 -19.86
C HIS A 230 -6.76 -19.69 -20.27
N PRO A 231 -8.08 -19.97 -20.47
CA PRO A 231 -9.03 -18.95 -20.92
C PRO A 231 -9.07 -17.68 -20.05
N ALA A 232 -8.97 -17.82 -18.73
CA ALA A 232 -8.96 -16.69 -17.79
C ALA A 232 -7.74 -15.76 -17.92
N THR A 233 -6.63 -16.22 -18.51
CA THR A 233 -5.40 -15.42 -18.72
C THR A 233 -5.41 -14.71 -20.06
N GLN A 234 -6.48 -14.83 -20.85
CA GLN A 234 -6.55 -14.24 -22.19
C GLN A 234 -7.21 -12.85 -22.21
N MET A 235 -7.75 -12.38 -21.08
CA MET A 235 -8.58 -11.17 -21.05
C MET A 235 -8.19 -10.15 -19.99
N TRP A 236 -8.14 -8.89 -20.43
CA TRP A 236 -8.18 -7.75 -19.53
C TRP A 236 -9.61 -7.52 -19.03
N MET A 237 -9.72 -7.20 -17.75
CA MET A 237 -10.98 -6.91 -17.07
C MET A 237 -10.93 -5.53 -16.42
N ARG A 238 -12.11 -4.94 -16.24
CA ARG A 238 -12.29 -3.69 -15.50
C ARG A 238 -12.88 -4.04 -14.14
N ALA A 239 -12.36 -3.41 -13.11
CA ALA A 239 -12.89 -3.50 -11.76
C ALA A 239 -13.29 -2.13 -11.24
N THR A 240 -14.37 -2.09 -10.47
CA THR A 240 -14.72 -0.96 -9.60
C THR A 240 -15.11 -1.53 -8.25
N ALA A 241 -14.47 -1.03 -7.19
CA ALA A 241 -14.82 -1.34 -5.82
C ALA A 241 -15.31 -0.09 -5.11
N VAL A 242 -16.44 -0.19 -4.40
CA VAL A 242 -16.89 0.80 -3.44
C VAL A 242 -16.69 0.21 -2.06
N CYS A 243 -15.91 0.90 -1.24
CA CYS A 243 -15.57 0.47 0.11
C CYS A 243 -16.22 1.40 1.13
N GLN A 244 -16.66 0.84 2.24
CA GLN A 244 -17.17 1.59 3.38
C GLN A 244 -16.32 1.29 4.61
N LYS A 245 -16.03 2.34 5.39
CA LYS A 245 -15.32 2.22 6.66
C LYS A 245 -16.33 1.98 7.78
N HIS A 246 -16.15 0.90 8.54
CA HIS A 246 -16.95 0.57 9.72
C HIS A 246 -16.01 0.16 10.85
N GLN A 247 -16.09 0.85 12.01
CA GLN A 247 -15.22 0.61 13.18
C GLN A 247 -13.72 0.58 12.82
N ASP A 248 -13.29 1.56 12.04
CA ASP A 248 -11.92 1.71 11.54
C ASP A 248 -11.41 0.66 10.55
N GLU A 249 -12.26 -0.29 10.15
CA GLU A 249 -11.97 -1.26 9.09
C GLU A 249 -12.67 -0.91 7.78
N TRP A 250 -11.92 -0.92 6.68
CA TRP A 250 -12.48 -0.77 5.34
C TRP A 250 -12.94 -2.11 4.80
N GLN A 251 -14.20 -2.17 4.35
CA GLN A 251 -14.79 -3.34 3.74
C GLN A 251 -15.38 -3.01 2.37
N ILE A 252 -15.31 -3.96 1.44
CA ILE A 252 -15.91 -3.84 0.11
C ILE A 252 -17.42 -3.99 0.24
N LEU A 253 -18.14 -2.90 -0.01
CA LEU A 253 -19.60 -2.81 0.01
C LEU A 253 -20.20 -3.12 -1.37
N HIS A 254 -19.50 -2.76 -2.43
CA HIS A 254 -19.89 -3.09 -3.80
C HIS A 254 -18.68 -3.38 -4.66
N GLU A 255 -18.81 -4.36 -5.55
CA GLU A 255 -17.81 -4.65 -6.57
C GLU A 255 -18.49 -4.83 -7.93
N HIS A 256 -17.86 -4.31 -8.98
CA HIS A 256 -18.29 -4.49 -10.35
C HIS A 256 -17.10 -4.91 -11.20
N ILE A 257 -17.15 -6.14 -11.69
CA ILE A 257 -16.19 -6.73 -12.62
C ILE A 257 -16.85 -6.86 -13.99
N SER A 258 -16.16 -6.42 -15.04
CA SER A 258 -16.76 -6.47 -16.36
C SER A 258 -15.73 -6.50 -17.50
N VAL A 259 -16.15 -7.07 -18.62
CA VAL A 259 -15.47 -7.02 -19.92
C VAL A 259 -16.32 -6.24 -20.93
N PRO A 260 -15.72 -5.49 -21.85
CA PRO A 260 -16.46 -4.92 -22.99
C PRO A 260 -16.95 -6.04 -23.91
N PHE A 261 -17.99 -5.74 -24.71
CA PHE A 261 -18.47 -6.64 -25.76
C PHE A 261 -18.53 -5.90 -27.09
N ASN A 262 -18.36 -6.64 -28.19
CA ASN A 262 -18.55 -6.13 -29.54
C ASN A 262 -20.06 -6.06 -29.84
N PRO A 263 -20.64 -4.88 -30.12
CA PRO A 263 -22.09 -4.74 -30.35
C PRO A 263 -22.63 -5.47 -31.58
N GLU A 264 -21.79 -5.75 -32.58
CA GLU A 264 -22.20 -6.45 -33.81
C GLU A 264 -22.26 -7.96 -33.60
N THR A 265 -21.30 -8.52 -32.85
CA THR A 265 -21.20 -9.98 -32.64
C THR A 265 -21.80 -10.45 -31.32
N GLY A 266 -22.01 -9.53 -30.37
CA GLY A 266 -22.42 -9.85 -29.00
C GLY A 266 -21.34 -10.55 -28.16
N GLN A 267 -20.11 -10.67 -28.66
CA GLN A 267 -19.03 -11.40 -27.99
C GLN A 267 -18.19 -10.48 -27.10
N ALA A 268 -17.70 -11.03 -25.98
CA ALA A 268 -16.76 -10.34 -25.11
C ALA A 268 -15.44 -10.04 -25.83
N VAL A 269 -14.85 -8.88 -25.55
CA VAL A 269 -13.57 -8.43 -26.09
C VAL A 269 -12.48 -8.71 -25.07
N SER A 270 -11.43 -9.40 -25.50
CA SER A 270 -10.36 -9.90 -24.61
C SER A 270 -9.08 -9.04 -24.61
N SER A 271 -8.84 -8.19 -25.61
CA SER A 271 -7.63 -7.36 -25.69
C SER A 271 -7.94 -5.85 -25.61
N LEU A 272 -7.01 -5.08 -25.05
CA LEU A 272 -7.12 -3.61 -24.91
C LEU A 272 -7.04 -2.84 -26.25
N ASN A 273 -6.62 -3.50 -27.34
CA ASN A 273 -6.28 -2.86 -28.63
C ASN A 273 -7.22 -3.22 -29.78
N SER A 274 -8.45 -3.65 -29.51
CA SER A 274 -9.45 -3.96 -30.55
C SER A 274 -10.19 -2.73 -31.05
#